data_AF-A0A8T5JR21-F1
#
_entry.id   AF-A0A8T5JR21-F1
#
_cell.length_a   1.000
_cell.length_b   1.000
_cell.length_c   1.000
_cell.angle_alpha   90.00
_cell.angle_beta   90.00
_cell.angle_gamma   90.00
#
_symmetry.space_group_name_H-M   'P 1'
#
loop_
_entity.id
_entity.type
_entity.pdbx_description
1 polymer ?
#
loop_
_entity_poly.entity_id
_entity_poly.type
_entity_poly.pdbx_seq_one_letter_code
_entity_poly.pdbx_strand_id
1 'polypeptide(L)'
;MVYVYMGITGIILCFYLIYIRNKKIENNDYKPICDFNDKINCSKLLISKDYQILRLPFPLIYIVFFLIATVMSIFRYAHYLFYVFIPIVLISVIMLIKFIRKKSYCLIYFLIFMQTLVIFLGSLIWEII
;
A
#
# COMPACT_ATOMS: atom_id res chain seq x y z
N MET A 1 -3.07 -2.95 19.56
CA MET A 1 -4.31 -3.31 18.82
C MET A 1 -4.52 -2.47 17.57
N VAL A 2 -4.25 -1.16 17.57
CA VAL A 2 -4.40 -0.31 16.37
C VAL A 2 -3.64 -0.87 15.14
N TYR A 3 -2.40 -1.33 15.31
CA TYR A 3 -1.61 -1.91 14.22
C TYR A 3 -2.23 -3.18 13.61
N VAL A 4 -2.97 -3.96 14.39
CA VAL A 4 -3.70 -5.15 13.90
C VAL A 4 -4.82 -4.72 12.97
N TYR A 5 -5.64 -3.74 13.36
CA TYR A 5 -6.71 -3.21 12.51
C TYR A 5 -6.17 -2.58 11.22
N MET A 6 -5.07 -1.82 11.32
CA MET A 6 -4.42 -1.24 10.14
C MET A 6 -3.82 -2.30 9.23
N GLY A 7 -3.18 -3.34 9.79
CA GLY A 7 -2.65 -4.45 9.03
C GLY A 7 -3.73 -5.21 8.26
N ILE A 8 -4.83 -5.57 8.93
CA ILE A 8 -5.95 -6.29 8.30
C ILE A 8 -6.59 -5.46 7.19
N THR A 9 -6.90 -4.19 7.45
CA THR A 9 -7.50 -3.30 6.44
C THR A 9 -6.54 -3.04 5.28
N GLY A 10 -5.25 -2.88 5.54
CA GLY A 10 -4.21 -2.74 4.52
C GLY A 10 -4.11 -3.96 3.61
N ILE A 11 -4.20 -5.18 4.18
CA ILE A 11 -4.24 -6.44 3.43
C ILE A 11 -5.46 -6.48 2.50
N ILE A 12 -6.65 -6.13 3.01
CA ILE A 12 -7.89 -6.09 2.22
C ILE A 12 -7.76 -5.12 1.04
N LEU A 13 -7.24 -3.91 1.27
CA LEU A 13 -7.01 -2.93 0.22
C LEU A 13 -6.02 -3.43 -0.84
N CYS A 14 -4.97 -4.13 -0.43
CA CYS A 14 -4.00 -4.71 -1.36
C CYS A 14 -4.60 -5.82 -2.23
N PHE A 15 -5.39 -6.73 -1.63
CA PHE A 15 -6.11 -7.75 -2.40
C PHE A 15 -7.09 -7.13 -3.39
N TYR A 16 -7.78 -6.06 -2.98
CA TYR A 16 -8.69 -5.34 -3.86
C TYR A 16 -7.97 -4.71 -5.07
N LEU A 17 -6.77 -4.13 -4.89
CA LEU A 17 -5.95 -3.65 -6.01
C LEU A 17 -5.53 -4.77 -6.97
N ILE A 18 -5.15 -5.93 -6.44
CA ILE A 18 -4.79 -7.10 -7.24
C ILE A 18 -6.01 -7.59 -8.03
N TYR A 19 -7.18 -7.69 -7.39
CA TYR A 19 -8.43 -8.08 -8.03
C TYR A 19 -8.81 -7.14 -9.17
N ILE A 20 -8.81 -5.83 -8.94
CA ILE A 20 -9.12 -4.84 -9.98
C ILE A 20 -8.17 -4.97 -11.16
N ARG A 21 -6.87 -5.16 -10.88
CA ARG A 21 -5.87 -5.30 -11.93
C ARG A 21 -6.18 -6.51 -12.82
N ASN A 22 -6.40 -7.67 -12.22
CA ASN A 22 -6.67 -8.89 -12.98
C ASN A 22 -7.96 -8.73 -13.81
N LYS A 23 -9.01 -8.18 -13.20
CA LYS A 23 -10.27 -7.93 -13.89
C LYS A 23 -10.15 -6.96 -15.05
N LYS A 24 -9.26 -5.95 -14.94
CA LYS A 24 -9.02 -5.00 -16.01
C LYS A 24 -8.12 -5.53 -17.13
N ILE A 25 -7.23 -6.48 -16.80
CA ILE A 25 -6.47 -7.22 -17.81
C ILE A 25 -7.41 -8.13 -18.62
N GLU A 26 -8.38 -8.76 -17.96
CA GLU A 26 -9.40 -9.60 -18.61
C GLU A 26 -10.44 -8.79 -19.39
N ASN A 27 -10.83 -7.61 -18.89
CA ASN A 27 -11.81 -6.75 -19.51
C ASN A 27 -11.34 -5.28 -19.49
N ASN A 28 -10.89 -4.78 -20.65
CA ASN A 28 -10.39 -3.42 -20.80
C ASN A 28 -11.44 -2.34 -20.49
N ASP A 29 -12.72 -2.64 -20.67
CA ASP A 29 -13.83 -1.71 -20.41
C ASP A 29 -14.27 -1.70 -18.93
N TYR A 30 -13.64 -2.53 -18.09
CA TYR A 30 -13.93 -2.56 -16.66
C TYR A 30 -13.53 -1.24 -15.99
N LYS A 31 -14.52 -0.57 -15.39
CA LYS A 31 -14.33 0.64 -14.59
C LYS A 31 -14.48 0.32 -13.10
N PRO A 32 -13.39 0.26 -12.32
CA PRO A 32 -13.46 0.01 -10.89
C PRO A 32 -14.01 1.21 -10.13
N ILE A 33 -14.54 0.97 -8.93
CA ILE A 33 -15.13 2.00 -8.04
C ILE A 33 -14.11 3.11 -7.71
N CYS A 34 -12.81 2.78 -7.71
CA CYS A 34 -11.75 3.75 -7.41
C CYS A 34 -11.37 4.67 -8.59
N ASP A 35 -11.96 4.49 -9.76
CA ASP A 35 -11.77 5.39 -10.91
C ASP A 35 -12.88 6.44 -10.95
N PHE A 36 -12.71 7.51 -10.18
CA PHE A 36 -13.67 8.60 -10.09
C PHE A 36 -13.62 9.54 -11.30
N ASN A 37 -12.42 9.84 -11.80
CA ASN A 37 -12.22 10.79 -12.90
C ASN A 37 -10.87 10.54 -13.61
N ASP A 38 -10.59 11.19 -14.74
CA ASP A 38 -9.34 11.01 -15.50
C ASP A 38 -8.06 11.30 -14.70
N LYS A 39 -8.17 12.17 -13.69
CA LYS A 39 -7.09 12.50 -12.73
C LYS A 39 -6.97 11.48 -11.59
N ILE A 40 -8.08 10.91 -11.12
CA ILE A 40 -8.12 9.91 -10.03
C ILE A 40 -8.46 8.57 -10.66
N ASN A 41 -7.42 7.92 -11.19
CA ASN A 41 -7.54 6.70 -11.97
C ASN A 41 -6.50 5.68 -11.49
N CYS A 42 -6.95 4.78 -10.62
CA CYS A 42 -6.14 3.68 -10.12
C CYS A 42 -5.86 2.66 -11.23
N SER A 43 -6.76 2.48 -12.19
CA SER A 43 -6.55 1.53 -13.28
C SER A 43 -5.31 1.82 -14.14
N LYS A 44 -5.10 3.08 -14.51
CA LYS A 44 -3.91 3.52 -15.25
C LYS A 44 -2.62 3.16 -14.51
N LEU A 45 -2.66 3.27 -13.19
CA LEU A 45 -1.57 2.92 -12.29
C LEU A 45 -1.30 1.41 -12.31
N LEU A 46 -2.35 0.60 -12.13
CA LEU A 46 -2.31 -0.86 -12.04
C LEU A 46 -1.78 -1.58 -13.30
N ILE A 47 -2.02 -0.97 -14.47
CA ILE A 47 -1.56 -1.49 -15.76
C ILE A 47 -0.15 -0.98 -16.09
N SER A 48 0.29 0.14 -15.48
CA SER A 48 1.60 0.72 -15.78
C SER A 48 2.76 -0.17 -15.31
N LYS A 49 3.91 -0.08 -16.00
CA LYS A 49 5.15 -0.76 -15.59
C LYS A 49 5.62 -0.39 -14.18
N ASP A 50 5.25 0.81 -13.71
CA ASP A 50 5.58 1.26 -12.35
C ASP A 50 4.77 0.53 -11.27
N TYR A 51 3.71 -0.21 -11.62
CA TYR A 51 3.00 -1.07 -10.67
C TYR A 51 3.85 -2.23 -10.14
N GLN A 52 4.97 -2.53 -10.79
CA GLN A 52 5.86 -3.61 -10.42
C GLN A 52 7.19 -3.10 -9.87
N ILE A 53 7.61 -3.68 -8.76
CA ILE A 53 8.95 -3.52 -8.19
C ILE A 53 9.59 -4.90 -8.23
N LEU A 54 10.75 -5.02 -8.88
CA LEU A 54 11.44 -6.30 -9.01
C LEU A 54 10.58 -7.41 -9.66
N ARG A 55 9.75 -7.04 -10.65
CA ARG A 55 8.72 -7.90 -11.31
C ARG A 55 7.55 -8.33 -10.41
N LEU A 56 7.57 -8.02 -9.13
CA LEU A 56 6.46 -8.27 -8.22
C LEU A 56 5.51 -7.06 -8.20
N PRO A 57 4.20 -7.29 -8.26
CA PRO A 57 3.24 -6.21 -8.10
C PRO A 57 3.36 -5.59 -6.70
N PHE A 58 3.43 -4.26 -6.65
CA PHE A 58 3.58 -3.48 -5.42
C PHE A 58 2.64 -3.95 -4.27
N PRO A 59 1.35 -4.26 -4.50
CA PRO A 59 0.46 -4.63 -3.39
C PRO A 59 0.84 -5.96 -2.75
N LEU A 60 1.50 -6.89 -3.46
CA LEU A 60 1.99 -8.12 -2.85
C LEU A 60 3.08 -7.84 -1.82
N ILE A 61 3.97 -6.88 -2.11
CA ILE A 61 5.01 -6.45 -1.18
C ILE A 61 4.32 -5.90 0.09
N TYR A 62 3.30 -5.06 -0.06
CA TYR A 62 2.59 -4.46 1.08
C TYR A 62 1.82 -5.48 1.90
N ILE A 63 1.25 -6.52 1.28
CA ILE A 63 0.62 -7.64 2.00
C ILE A 63 1.62 -8.27 2.98
N VAL A 64 2.86 -8.52 2.54
CA VAL A 64 3.90 -9.09 3.41
C VAL A 64 4.17 -8.16 4.60
N PHE A 65 4.37 -6.86 4.36
CA PHE A 65 4.63 -5.89 5.44
C PHE A 65 3.44 -5.74 6.40
N PHE A 66 2.20 -5.70 5.91
CA PHE A 66 1.02 -5.63 6.78
C PHE A 66 0.80 -6.93 7.57
N LEU A 67 1.14 -8.08 7.00
CA LEU A 67 1.09 -9.36 7.70
C LEU A 67 2.13 -9.39 8.82
N ILE A 68 3.36 -8.94 8.56
CA ILE A 68 4.41 -8.76 9.57
C ILE A 68 3.93 -7.81 10.68
N ALA A 69 3.37 -6.65 10.33
CA ALA A 69 2.82 -5.71 11.31
C ALA A 69 1.73 -6.32 12.19
N THR A 70 0.83 -7.10 11.58
CA THR A 70 -0.25 -7.79 12.30
C THR A 70 0.32 -8.81 13.28
N VAL A 71 1.22 -9.69 12.82
CA VAL A 71 1.84 -10.74 13.63
C VAL A 71 2.66 -10.14 14.77
N MET A 72 3.58 -9.22 14.47
CA MET A 72 4.43 -8.61 15.50
C MET A 72 3.62 -7.81 16.52
N SER A 73 2.52 -7.16 16.11
CA SER A 73 1.64 -6.47 17.05
C SER A 73 0.89 -7.42 17.98
N ILE A 74 0.58 -8.65 17.55
CA ILE A 74 -0.06 -9.68 18.41
C ILE A 74 0.93 -10.17 19.46
N PHE A 75 2.18 -10.43 19.05
CA PHE A 75 3.25 -10.90 19.93
C PHE A 75 3.92 -9.79 20.75
N ARG A 76 3.40 -8.56 20.73
CA ARG A 76 3.94 -7.39 21.44
C ARG A 76 5.37 -7.00 21.05
N TYR A 77 5.80 -7.36 19.84
CA TYR A 77 7.07 -6.95 19.24
C TYR A 77 6.92 -5.69 18.36
N ALA A 78 6.03 -4.78 18.75
CA ALA A 78 5.68 -3.62 17.92
C ALA A 78 6.83 -2.60 17.78
N HIS A 79 7.79 -2.58 18.70
CA HIS A 79 8.97 -1.69 18.65
C HIS A 79 9.89 -1.99 17.47
N TYR A 80 10.03 -3.26 17.08
CA TYR A 80 10.84 -3.62 15.91
C TYR A 80 10.20 -3.23 14.57
N LEU A 81 8.91 -2.85 14.56
CA LEU A 81 8.23 -2.45 13.33
C LEU A 81 8.84 -1.20 12.71
N PHE A 82 9.44 -0.32 13.51
CA PHE A 82 10.13 0.86 13.01
C PHE A 82 11.20 0.48 11.98
N TYR A 83 12.13 -0.40 12.37
CA TYR A 83 13.21 -0.88 11.50
C TYR A 83 12.71 -1.60 10.27
N VAL A 84 11.70 -2.47 10.43
CA VAL A 84 11.14 -3.22 9.31
C VAL A 84 10.44 -2.29 8.31
N PHE A 85 9.81 -1.21 8.76
CA PHE A 85 9.01 -0.34 7.90
C PHE A 85 9.80 0.76 7.16
N ILE A 86 11.05 1.06 7.55
CA ILE A 86 11.92 1.99 6.84
C ILE A 86 11.96 1.76 5.31
N PRO A 87 12.29 0.55 4.80
CA PRO A 87 12.38 0.33 3.36
C PRO A 87 11.04 0.51 2.65
N ILE A 88 9.93 0.08 3.27
CA ILE A 88 8.62 0.17 2.62
C ILE A 88 8.14 1.62 2.50
N VAL A 89 8.39 2.44 3.53
CA VAL A 89 8.08 3.89 3.51
C VAL A 89 8.88 4.61 2.42
N LEU A 90 10.18 4.33 2.31
CA LEU A 90 11.03 4.91 1.25
C LEU A 90 10.50 4.56 -0.14
N ILE A 91 10.17 3.29 -0.36
CA ILE A 91 9.53 2.83 -1.60
C ILE A 91 8.21 3.56 -1.83
N SER A 92 7.37 3.72 -0.80
CA SER A 92 6.09 4.42 -0.93
C SER A 92 6.26 5.84 -1.43
N VAL A 93 7.22 6.59 -0.87
CA VAL A 93 7.51 7.99 -1.19
C VAL A 93 8.02 8.12 -2.62
N ILE A 94 8.97 7.27 -3.04
CA ILE A 94 9.49 7.26 -4.42
C ILE A 94 8.35 7.06 -5.42
N MET A 95 7.46 6.11 -5.14
CA MET A 95 6.31 5.80 -5.97
C MET A 95 5.30 6.96 -6.01
N LEU A 96 5.04 7.61 -4.86
CA LEU A 96 4.19 8.80 -4.81
C LEU A 96 4.73 9.92 -5.72
N ILE A 97 6.04 10.18 -5.68
CA ILE A 97 6.69 11.18 -6.56
C ILE A 97 6.49 10.81 -8.03
N LYS A 98 6.66 9.54 -8.41
CA LYS A 98 6.40 9.06 -9.77
C LYS A 98 4.94 9.29 -10.19
N PHE A 99 3.99 9.07 -9.28
CA PHE A 99 2.57 9.25 -9.57
C PHE A 99 2.18 10.72 -9.75
N ILE A 100 2.72 11.60 -8.91
CA ILE A 100 2.55 13.06 -9.07
C ILE A 100 3.08 13.50 -10.44
N ARG A 101 4.25 13.00 -10.86
CA ARG A 101 4.81 13.29 -12.21
C ARG A 101 3.91 12.81 -13.35
N LYS A 102 3.22 11.68 -13.19
CA LYS A 102 2.28 11.12 -14.19
C LYS A 102 0.88 11.73 -14.14
N LYS A 103 0.62 12.69 -13.24
CA LYS A 103 -0.70 13.33 -13.02
C LYS A 103 -1.86 12.33 -12.87
N SER A 104 -1.56 11.12 -12.38
CA SER A 104 -2.51 10.03 -12.20
C SER A 104 -2.47 9.61 -10.74
N TYR A 105 -3.53 9.94 -10.01
CA TYR A 105 -3.62 9.68 -8.57
C TYR A 105 -4.43 8.41 -8.34
N CYS A 106 -3.95 7.53 -7.46
CA CYS A 106 -4.73 6.40 -6.98
C CYS A 106 -5.06 6.56 -5.50
N LEU A 107 -6.35 6.74 -5.21
CA LEU A 107 -6.83 6.98 -3.84
C LEU A 107 -6.54 5.81 -2.92
N ILE A 108 -6.67 4.58 -3.40
CA ILE A 108 -6.41 3.37 -2.61
C ILE A 108 -4.93 3.24 -2.26
N TYR A 109 -4.04 3.53 -3.23
CA TYR A 109 -2.61 3.56 -2.98
C TYR A 109 -2.28 4.60 -1.90
N PHE A 110 -2.90 5.78 -1.98
CA PHE A 110 -2.71 6.82 -0.97
C PHE A 110 -3.20 6.38 0.42
N LEU A 111 -4.34 5.67 0.51
CA LEU A 111 -4.81 5.09 1.77
C LEU A 111 -3.82 4.07 2.34
N ILE A 112 -3.30 3.16 1.51
CA ILE A 112 -2.27 2.19 1.90
C ILE A 112 -1.03 2.93 2.42
N PHE A 113 -0.57 3.97 1.71
CA PHE A 113 0.56 4.80 2.13
C PHE A 113 0.32 5.47 3.48
N MET A 114 -0.87 6.05 3.69
CA MET A 114 -1.22 6.67 4.97
C MET A 114 -1.21 5.65 6.11
N GLN A 115 -1.72 4.43 5.89
CA GLN A 115 -1.64 3.36 6.89
C GLN A 115 -0.20 2.97 7.20
N THR A 116 0.65 2.84 6.16
CA THR A 116 2.07 2.56 6.34
C THR A 116 2.77 3.65 7.15
N LEU A 117 2.48 4.93 6.89
CA LEU A 117 3.04 6.05 7.67
C LEU A 117 2.58 6.04 9.12
N VAL A 118 1.31 5.74 9.39
CA VAL A 118 0.81 5.69 10.78
C VAL A 118 1.44 4.55 11.56
N ILE A 119 1.62 3.37 10.95
CA ILE A 119 2.34 2.25 11.58
C ILE A 119 3.78 2.66 11.89
N PHE A 120 4.47 3.27 10.92
CA PHE A 120 5.86 3.70 11.07
C PHE A 120 6.04 4.75 12.17
N LEU A 121 5.29 5.85 12.12
CA LEU A 121 5.38 6.92 13.11
C LEU A 121 4.91 6.46 14.50
N GLY A 122 3.87 5.64 14.56
CA GLY A 122 3.41 5.05 15.81
C GLY A 122 4.48 4.14 16.44
N SER A 123 5.19 3.36 15.62
CA SER A 123 6.29 2.51 16.10
C SER A 123 7.49 3.32 16.60
N LEU A 124 7.80 4.46 15.96
CA LEU A 124 8.86 5.37 16.39
C LEU A 124 8.58 5.99 17.76
N ILE A 125 7.34 6.41 18.01
CA ILE A 125 6.95 6.99 19.31
C ILE A 125 7.16 5.98 20.44
N TRP A 126 6.88 4.70 20.19
CA TRP A 126 7.05 3.63 21.18
C TRP A 126 8.52 3.27 21.45
N GLU A 127 9.43 3.63 20.55
CA GLU A 127 10.87 3.41 20.74
C GLU A 127 11.53 4.53 21.55
N ILE A 128 10.96 5.74 21.48
CA ILE A 128 11.49 6.93 22.17
C ILE A 128 11.01 7.00 23.64
N ILE A 129 9.86 6.40 23.97
CA ILE A 129 9.26 6.34 25.31
C ILE A 129 9.73 5.09 26.05
#